data_AF-A0A534D3F7-F1
#
_entry.id   AF-A0A534D3F7-F1
#
_cell.length_a   1.000
_cell.length_b   1.000
_cell.length_c   1.000
_cell.angle_alpha   90.00
_cell.angle_beta   90.00
_cell.angle_gamma   90.00
#
_symmetry.space_group_name_H-M   'P 1'
#
loop_
_entity.id
_entity.type
_entity.pdbx_description
1 polymer ?
#
loop_
_entity_poly.entity_id
_entity_poly.type
_entity_poly.pdbx_seq_one_letter_code
_entity_poly.pdbx_strand_id
1 'polypeptide(L)'
;MPEGTRVYAGQPGDFGNTSGDIGPDGLVIEDVSDYQFRRPNPQIRIISKLFWTDQGEAEPMIPVTIKGHPYLISTDESGGAGGVGGLAAACARGQSLWGYPQIIDVGDETTPKIIAKLRLEVSDPANCLQQVNETPPDAPGTAPGTNLPAASGTTNYSEERCVADNPNNATMLACSFQNAGLRVFDIRDPYHAKEIAYWKPPAVRTELRPSSGSWAPGVDRTVDKIAGWARWVVAGNSQDNNSNGNGNGTELELWTVSDGNGFQILRFTDNFKAQHKDLFENSGN
;
A
#
# COMPACT_ATOMS: atom_id res chain seq x y z
N MET A 1 21.50 16.49 0.27
CA MET A 1 20.62 17.53 -0.30
C MET A 1 19.74 18.08 0.82
N PRO A 2 19.35 19.37 0.82
CA PRO A 2 18.41 19.88 1.82
C PRO A 2 17.05 19.18 1.71
N GLU A 3 16.44 18.84 2.84
CA GLU A 3 15.08 18.30 2.88
C GLU A 3 14.06 19.23 2.21
N GLY A 4 13.00 18.65 1.66
CA GLY A 4 11.92 19.39 0.99
C GLY A 4 12.27 19.92 -0.40
N THR A 5 13.40 19.54 -1.00
CA THR A 5 13.78 19.94 -2.37
C THR A 5 13.45 18.89 -3.44
N ARG A 6 12.85 17.77 -3.03
CA ARG A 6 12.50 16.64 -3.91
C ARG A 6 11.02 16.31 -3.78
N VAL A 7 10.41 16.03 -4.92
CA VAL A 7 9.12 15.36 -5.02
C VAL A 7 9.33 14.04 -5.73
N TYR A 8 8.82 12.97 -5.14
CA TYR A 8 8.70 11.66 -5.77
C TYR A 8 7.23 11.49 -6.12
N ALA A 9 6.87 11.78 -7.37
CA ALA A 9 5.49 11.74 -7.82
C ALA A 9 5.17 10.36 -8.39
N GLY A 10 4.11 9.72 -7.86
CA GLY A 10 3.41 8.69 -8.61
C GLY A 10 2.69 9.34 -9.78
N GLN A 11 2.93 8.81 -10.97
CA GLN A 11 2.21 9.15 -12.18
C GLN A 11 1.22 8.01 -12.42
N PRO A 12 -0.07 8.21 -12.10
CA PRO A 12 -1.07 7.20 -12.37
C PRO A 12 -1.21 7.07 -13.88
N GLY A 13 -1.04 5.85 -14.37
CA GLY A 13 -1.24 5.48 -15.75
C GLY A 13 -2.22 4.33 -15.82
N ASP A 14 -3.31 4.54 -16.55
CA ASP A 14 -4.29 3.49 -16.81
C ASP A 14 -4.09 2.91 -18.23
N PHE A 15 -4.24 1.58 -18.35
CA PHE A 15 -4.00 0.78 -19.56
C PHE A 15 -5.10 0.93 -20.59
N GLY A 16 -5.20 2.14 -21.15
CA GLY A 16 -6.11 2.50 -22.22
C GLY A 16 -7.48 2.96 -21.75
N ASN A 17 -7.76 2.97 -20.45
CA ASN A 17 -8.99 3.55 -19.91
C ASN A 17 -8.74 5.03 -19.63
N THR A 18 -8.97 5.85 -20.64
CA THR A 18 -8.64 7.28 -20.64
C THR A 18 -9.65 8.15 -19.89
N SER A 19 -10.45 7.54 -19.00
CA SER A 19 -11.55 8.22 -18.31
C SER A 19 -11.07 9.05 -17.12
N GLY A 20 -9.89 8.74 -16.57
CA GLY A 20 -9.29 9.41 -15.40
C GLY A 20 -7.80 9.69 -15.57
N ASP A 21 -7.02 8.68 -15.97
CA ASP A 21 -5.57 8.79 -16.09
C ASP A 21 -5.06 8.69 -17.53
N ILE A 22 -4.00 9.44 -17.81
CA ILE A 22 -3.43 9.53 -19.16
C ILE A 22 -1.90 9.52 -19.04
N GLY A 23 -1.27 8.53 -19.66
CA GLY A 23 0.18 8.44 -19.77
C GLY A 23 0.72 7.11 -19.25
N PRO A 24 2.06 6.95 -19.22
CA PRO A 24 2.69 5.78 -18.65
C PRO A 24 2.54 5.76 -17.13
N ASP A 25 2.41 4.58 -16.55
CA ASP A 25 2.33 4.40 -15.10
C ASP A 25 3.73 4.37 -14.48
N GLY A 26 3.95 5.11 -13.39
CA GLY A 26 5.16 4.94 -12.60
C GLY A 26 5.62 6.14 -11.77
N LEU A 27 6.94 6.36 -11.73
CA LEU A 27 7.61 7.37 -10.91
C LEU A 27 8.16 8.50 -11.77
N VAL A 28 7.90 9.74 -11.33
CA VAL A 28 8.59 10.94 -11.79
C VAL A 28 9.31 11.58 -10.60
N ILE A 29 10.63 11.74 -10.72
CA ILE A 29 11.44 12.41 -9.69
C ILE A 29 11.64 13.86 -10.10
N GLU A 30 11.29 14.79 -9.22
CA GLU A 30 11.27 16.22 -9.50
C GLU A 30 12.12 17.01 -8.50
N ASP A 31 12.87 17.99 -9.01
CA ASP A 31 13.50 19.04 -8.22
C ASP A 31 12.51 20.21 -8.06
N VAL A 32 12.09 20.43 -6.81
CA VAL A 32 11.20 21.52 -6.39
C VAL A 32 11.92 22.58 -5.56
N SER A 33 13.25 22.63 -5.62
CA SER A 33 14.07 23.55 -4.83
C SER A 33 13.68 25.01 -4.96
N ASP A 34 13.18 25.46 -6.10
CA ASP A 34 12.75 26.86 -6.26
C ASP A 34 11.60 27.22 -5.33
N TYR A 35 10.66 26.30 -5.09
CA TYR A 35 9.57 26.48 -4.14
C TYR A 35 10.07 26.48 -2.70
N GLN A 36 10.91 25.49 -2.36
CA GLN A 36 11.47 25.37 -1.01
C GLN A 36 12.28 26.60 -0.60
N PHE A 37 12.99 27.21 -1.56
CA PHE A 37 13.77 28.42 -1.35
C PHE A 37 13.03 29.72 -1.70
N ARG A 38 11.73 29.65 -2.03
CA ARG A 38 10.87 30.79 -2.39
C ARG A 38 11.49 31.72 -3.44
N ARG A 39 12.10 31.13 -4.48
CA ARG A 39 12.72 31.88 -5.57
C ARG A 39 11.66 32.57 -6.44
N PRO A 40 11.97 33.74 -7.04
CA PRO A 40 11.07 34.34 -8.01
C PRO A 40 10.90 33.43 -9.24
N ASN A 41 9.67 33.34 -9.76
CA ASN A 41 9.30 32.51 -10.92
C ASN A 41 9.69 31.02 -10.77
N PRO A 42 9.20 30.32 -9.72
CA PRO A 42 9.67 28.98 -9.40
C PRO A 42 9.36 27.99 -10.52
N GLN A 43 10.30 27.06 -10.76
CA GLN A 43 10.14 25.99 -11.75
C GLN A 43 10.25 24.63 -11.06
N ILE A 44 9.47 23.67 -11.57
CA ILE A 44 9.65 22.24 -11.30
C ILE A 44 10.53 21.68 -12.41
N ARG A 45 11.55 20.89 -12.05
CA ARG A 45 12.45 20.26 -13.01
C ARG A 45 12.41 18.76 -12.84
N ILE A 46 12.10 18.04 -13.92
CA ILE A 46 12.18 16.58 -13.91
C ILE A 46 13.66 16.17 -13.86
N ILE A 47 14.01 15.36 -12.88
CA ILE A 47 15.33 14.75 -12.72
C ILE A 47 15.40 13.46 -13.53
N SER A 48 14.43 12.57 -13.30
CA SER A 48 14.35 11.26 -13.96
C SER A 48 12.91 10.74 -13.96
N LYS A 49 12.71 9.66 -14.72
CA LYS A 49 11.44 8.95 -14.84
C LYS A 49 11.71 7.45 -14.80
N LEU A 50 10.82 6.69 -14.19
CA LEU A 50 10.85 5.24 -14.15
C LEU A 50 9.43 4.72 -14.29
N PHE A 51 9.12 4.17 -15.45
CA PHE A 51 7.78 3.68 -15.77
C PHE A 51 7.76 2.16 -15.84
N TRP A 52 6.61 1.59 -15.51
CA TRP A 52 6.33 0.16 -15.62
C TRP A 52 5.07 -0.08 -16.43
N THR A 53 4.83 -1.36 -16.75
CA THR A 53 3.72 -1.77 -17.63
C THR A 53 2.99 -3.00 -17.12
N ASP A 54 3.35 -3.52 -15.95
CA ASP A 54 2.84 -4.78 -15.42
C ASP A 54 1.86 -4.65 -14.24
N GLN A 55 1.52 -3.41 -13.87
CA GLN A 55 0.46 -2.98 -12.93
C GLN A 55 0.12 -1.50 -13.20
N GLY A 56 -0.92 -0.92 -12.59
CA GLY A 56 -1.37 0.43 -12.96
C GLY A 56 -2.11 1.21 -11.88
N GLU A 57 -2.07 2.54 -12.01
CA GLU A 57 -2.60 3.54 -11.06
C GLU A 57 -1.66 3.76 -9.86
N ALA A 58 -0.41 4.07 -10.17
CA ALA A 58 0.60 4.42 -9.18
C ALA A 58 0.21 5.65 -8.35
N GLU A 59 0.13 5.49 -7.02
CA GLU A 59 -0.26 6.54 -6.08
C GLU A 59 0.94 7.10 -5.26
N PRO A 60 1.01 7.15 -3.88
CA PRO A 60 2.19 7.72 -3.23
C PRO A 60 3.47 6.92 -3.46
N MET A 61 4.57 7.67 -3.56
CA MET A 61 5.93 7.16 -3.49
C MET A 61 6.49 7.48 -2.10
N ILE A 62 6.69 6.46 -1.28
CA ILE A 62 7.02 6.61 0.15
C ILE A 62 8.53 6.45 0.34
N PRO A 63 9.27 7.51 0.73
CA PRO A 63 10.69 7.40 0.98
C PRO A 63 10.98 6.58 2.24
N VAL A 64 11.92 5.65 2.13
CA VAL A 64 12.42 4.85 3.25
C VAL A 64 13.93 4.71 3.16
N THR A 65 14.58 4.51 4.30
CA THR A 65 15.99 4.17 4.38
C THR A 65 16.12 2.77 4.96
N ILE A 66 16.77 1.86 4.24
CA ILE A 66 17.03 0.49 4.70
C ILE A 66 18.54 0.32 4.78
N LYS A 67 19.07 0.05 5.98
CA LYS A 67 20.52 -0.10 6.23
C LYS A 67 21.35 1.08 5.71
N GLY A 68 20.83 2.30 5.85
CA GLY A 68 21.49 3.53 5.43
C GLY A 68 21.41 3.85 3.93
N HIS A 69 20.73 3.02 3.12
CA HIS A 69 20.53 3.25 1.70
C HIS A 69 19.10 3.71 1.41
N PRO A 70 18.89 4.75 0.58
CA PRO A 70 17.56 5.29 0.31
C PRO A 70 16.81 4.48 -0.75
N TYR A 71 15.54 4.21 -0.48
CA TYR A 71 14.59 3.56 -1.38
C TYR A 71 13.28 4.34 -1.41
N LEU A 72 12.46 4.07 -2.41
CA LEU A 72 11.04 4.41 -2.42
C LEU A 72 10.22 3.13 -2.38
N ILE A 73 9.11 3.16 -1.67
CA ILE A 73 8.04 2.18 -1.78
C ILE A 73 6.95 2.81 -2.66
N SER A 74 6.71 2.22 -3.83
CA SER A 74 5.56 2.62 -4.64
C SER A 74 4.29 2.00 -4.09
N THR A 75 3.15 2.58 -4.47
CA THR A 75 1.82 2.04 -4.22
C THR A 75 1.02 2.03 -5.52
N ASP A 76 -0.02 1.21 -5.62
CA ASP A 76 -0.77 0.99 -6.86
C ASP A 76 -2.21 0.52 -6.56
N GLU A 77 -3.21 1.35 -6.83
CA GLU A 77 -4.59 1.14 -6.33
C GLU A 77 -5.46 0.21 -7.19
N SER A 78 -4.97 -0.21 -8.37
CA SER A 78 -5.81 -0.87 -9.37
C SER A 78 -5.21 -2.06 -10.09
N GLY A 79 -3.90 -2.10 -10.30
CA GLY A 79 -3.27 -3.09 -11.15
C GLY A 79 -3.75 -3.03 -12.60
N GLY A 80 -3.50 -4.11 -13.34
CA GLY A 80 -3.96 -4.22 -14.73
C GLY A 80 -5.49 -4.27 -14.87
N ALA A 81 -6.21 -4.63 -13.80
CA ALA A 81 -7.66 -4.67 -13.78
C ALA A 81 -8.29 -3.27 -13.84
N GLY A 82 -7.58 -2.19 -13.51
CA GLY A 82 -8.05 -0.81 -13.75
C GLY A 82 -8.29 -0.48 -15.22
N GLY A 83 -7.58 -1.18 -16.12
CA GLY A 83 -7.56 -0.90 -17.55
C GLY A 83 -8.75 -1.40 -18.36
N VAL A 84 -8.71 -1.06 -19.66
CA VAL A 84 -9.73 -1.47 -20.62
C VAL A 84 -9.85 -2.99 -20.65
N GLY A 85 -11.10 -3.46 -20.55
CA GLY A 85 -11.44 -4.87 -20.60
C GLY A 85 -11.26 -5.63 -19.26
N GLY A 86 -10.91 -4.92 -18.18
CA GLY A 86 -10.88 -5.45 -16.82
C GLY A 86 -10.01 -6.69 -16.65
N LEU A 87 -10.48 -7.64 -15.81
CA LEU A 87 -9.70 -8.79 -15.37
C LEU A 87 -9.16 -9.66 -16.54
N ALA A 88 -10.04 -10.05 -17.47
CA ALA A 88 -9.65 -10.92 -18.58
C ALA A 88 -8.62 -10.26 -19.50
N ALA A 89 -8.77 -8.96 -19.76
CA ALA A 89 -7.85 -8.22 -20.61
C ALA A 89 -6.50 -7.98 -19.91
N ALA A 90 -6.48 -7.76 -18.59
CA ALA A 90 -5.25 -7.69 -17.80
C ALA A 90 -4.44 -8.98 -17.91
N CYS A 91 -5.08 -10.16 -17.78
CA CYS A 91 -4.41 -11.44 -17.99
C CYS A 91 -3.88 -11.59 -19.42
N ALA A 92 -4.66 -11.20 -20.43
CA ALA A 92 -4.23 -11.26 -21.82
C ALA A 92 -3.01 -10.36 -22.12
N ARG A 93 -2.86 -9.26 -21.37
CA ARG A 93 -1.68 -8.37 -21.42
C ARG A 93 -0.51 -8.88 -20.58
N GLY A 94 -0.66 -9.99 -19.85
CA GLY A 94 0.38 -10.53 -18.96
C GLY A 94 0.66 -9.64 -17.74
N GLN A 95 -0.28 -8.78 -17.37
CA GLN A 95 -0.18 -7.88 -16.23
C GLN A 95 -0.64 -8.58 -14.95
N SER A 96 -0.23 -8.07 -13.80
CA SER A 96 -0.93 -8.40 -12.57
C SER A 96 -2.36 -7.88 -12.65
N LEU A 97 -3.32 -8.65 -12.14
CA LEU A 97 -4.68 -8.15 -11.98
C LEU A 97 -4.72 -6.99 -11.01
N TRP A 98 -3.99 -7.11 -9.91
CA TRP A 98 -4.04 -6.22 -8.77
C TRP A 98 -2.72 -5.50 -8.57
N GLY A 99 -2.80 -4.28 -8.09
CA GLY A 99 -1.65 -3.47 -7.74
C GLY A 99 -0.84 -4.07 -6.59
N TYR A 100 0.45 -3.76 -6.58
CA TYR A 100 1.39 -4.18 -5.55
C TYR A 100 2.49 -3.13 -5.32
N PRO A 101 3.08 -3.10 -4.10
CA PRO A 101 4.22 -2.24 -3.83
C PRO A 101 5.46 -2.69 -4.59
N GLN A 102 6.27 -1.72 -4.99
CA GLN A 102 7.61 -1.95 -5.49
C GLN A 102 8.63 -1.30 -4.57
N ILE A 103 9.77 -1.96 -4.36
CA ILE A 103 10.94 -1.35 -3.74
C ILE A 103 11.81 -0.80 -4.86
N ILE A 104 12.00 0.52 -4.87
CA ILE A 104 12.74 1.26 -5.88
C ILE A 104 14.00 1.82 -5.24
N ASP A 105 15.16 1.40 -5.74
CA ASP A 105 16.46 2.00 -5.39
C ASP A 105 16.53 3.42 -5.97
N VAL A 106 16.79 4.40 -5.08
CA VAL A 106 16.99 5.81 -5.42
C VAL A 106 18.29 6.36 -4.84
N GLY A 107 19.28 5.49 -4.59
CA GLY A 107 20.64 5.90 -4.22
C GLY A 107 21.27 6.85 -5.25
N ASP A 108 20.88 6.70 -6.51
CA ASP A 108 21.06 7.70 -7.57
C ASP A 108 19.70 8.06 -8.17
N GLU A 109 19.18 9.24 -7.79
CA GLU A 109 17.91 9.78 -8.29
C GLU A 109 17.89 10.01 -9.81
N THR A 110 19.03 10.02 -10.49
CA THR A 110 19.08 10.15 -11.96
C THR A 110 18.85 8.82 -12.66
N THR A 111 19.03 7.69 -11.95
CA THR A 111 18.89 6.33 -12.49
C THR A 111 18.15 5.37 -11.54
N PRO A 112 16.90 5.71 -11.13
CA PRO A 112 16.12 4.88 -10.21
C PRO A 112 15.81 3.51 -10.80
N LYS A 113 15.73 2.47 -9.94
CA LYS A 113 15.53 1.07 -10.38
C LYS A 113 14.59 0.32 -9.46
N ILE A 114 13.60 -0.37 -10.02
CA ILE A 114 12.83 -1.38 -9.27
C ILE A 114 13.75 -2.55 -8.94
N ILE A 115 13.90 -2.88 -7.67
CA ILE A 115 14.72 -4.00 -7.20
C ILE A 115 13.91 -5.16 -6.63
N ALA A 116 12.67 -4.90 -6.21
CA ALA A 116 11.74 -5.93 -5.76
C ALA A 116 10.28 -5.51 -5.99
N LYS A 117 9.40 -6.52 -6.09
CA LYS A 117 7.95 -6.38 -6.24
C LYS A 117 7.28 -7.20 -5.14
N LEU A 118 6.52 -6.55 -4.27
CA LEU A 118 5.88 -7.17 -3.12
C LEU A 118 4.51 -7.72 -3.52
N ARG A 119 4.53 -8.74 -4.38
CA ARG A 119 3.30 -9.37 -4.89
C ARG A 119 2.72 -10.32 -3.85
N LEU A 120 1.41 -10.25 -3.68
CA LEU A 120 0.64 -11.36 -3.11
C LEU A 120 0.46 -12.45 -4.18
N GLU A 121 0.11 -13.66 -3.77
CA GLU A 121 -0.21 -14.75 -4.73
C GLU A 121 -1.33 -14.34 -5.70
N VAL A 122 -2.32 -13.58 -5.23
CA VAL A 122 -3.41 -13.05 -6.07
C VAL A 122 -2.93 -11.99 -7.07
N SER A 123 -1.82 -11.33 -6.79
CA SER A 123 -1.17 -10.32 -7.64
C SER A 123 -0.07 -10.92 -8.52
N ASP A 124 0.12 -12.24 -8.51
CA ASP A 124 1.06 -12.90 -9.41
C ASP A 124 0.41 -13.11 -10.78
N PRO A 125 0.96 -12.57 -11.89
CA PRO A 125 0.47 -12.82 -13.23
C PRO A 125 0.36 -14.31 -13.59
N ALA A 126 1.15 -15.18 -12.96
CA ALA A 126 1.06 -16.64 -13.14
C ALA A 126 -0.28 -17.21 -12.65
N ASN A 127 -0.90 -16.60 -11.64
CA ASN A 127 -2.17 -17.01 -11.05
C ASN A 127 -3.37 -16.28 -11.68
N CYS A 128 -3.12 -15.38 -12.64
CA CYS A 128 -4.14 -14.49 -13.22
C CYS A 128 -5.38 -15.24 -13.72
N LEU A 129 -5.20 -16.25 -14.58
CA LEU A 129 -6.33 -17.01 -15.14
C LEU A 129 -7.09 -17.80 -14.07
N GLN A 130 -6.40 -18.28 -13.03
CA GLN A 130 -7.06 -18.92 -11.90
C GLN A 130 -7.96 -17.91 -11.18
N GLN A 131 -7.46 -16.72 -10.86
CA GLN A 131 -8.23 -15.65 -10.22
C GLN A 131 -9.45 -15.24 -11.05
N VAL A 132 -9.32 -15.10 -12.37
CA VAL A 132 -10.45 -14.77 -13.26
C VAL A 132 -11.53 -15.85 -13.21
N ASN A 133 -11.15 -17.11 -13.18
CA ASN A 133 -12.09 -18.23 -13.15
C ASN A 133 -12.71 -18.43 -11.76
N GLU A 134 -11.99 -18.09 -10.70
CA GLU A 134 -12.40 -18.27 -9.30
C GLU A 134 -13.10 -17.06 -8.71
N THR A 135 -13.08 -15.90 -9.37
CA THR A 135 -13.83 -14.70 -8.97
C THR A 135 -15.21 -14.76 -9.63
N PRO A 136 -16.24 -15.33 -8.98
CA PRO A 136 -17.56 -15.42 -9.60
C PRO A 136 -18.15 -14.01 -9.73
N PRO A 137 -19.12 -13.79 -10.65
CA PRO A 137 -19.97 -12.63 -10.57
C PRO A 137 -20.58 -12.55 -9.16
N ASP A 138 -20.62 -11.35 -8.61
CA ASP A 138 -21.27 -11.13 -7.33
C ASP A 138 -22.67 -11.73 -7.30
N ALA A 139 -22.97 -12.41 -6.19
CA ALA A 139 -24.33 -12.86 -5.95
C ALA A 139 -25.26 -11.64 -5.91
N PRO A 140 -26.49 -11.72 -6.46
CA PRO A 140 -27.44 -10.62 -6.35
C PRO A 140 -27.62 -10.17 -4.90
N GLY A 141 -27.44 -8.88 -4.65
CA GLY A 141 -27.51 -8.29 -3.32
C GLY A 141 -26.18 -8.23 -2.56
N THR A 142 -25.08 -8.75 -3.10
CA THR A 142 -23.74 -8.52 -2.53
C THR A 142 -23.04 -7.32 -3.17
N ALA A 143 -22.21 -6.63 -2.40
CA ALA A 143 -21.28 -5.62 -2.92
C ALA A 143 -20.01 -5.60 -2.06
N PRO A 144 -18.96 -6.37 -2.43
CA PRO A 144 -17.67 -6.34 -1.75
C PRO A 144 -16.99 -4.96 -1.81
N GLY A 145 -17.38 -4.13 -2.78
CA GLY A 145 -17.00 -2.73 -2.91
C GLY A 145 -15.62 -2.57 -3.54
N THR A 146 -15.53 -1.80 -4.63
CA THR A 146 -14.29 -1.56 -5.38
C THR A 146 -14.26 -0.15 -5.96
N ASN A 147 -13.05 0.40 -6.15
CA ASN A 147 -12.76 1.58 -6.95
C ASN A 147 -12.58 1.26 -8.46
N LEU A 148 -12.52 -0.02 -8.84
CA LEU A 148 -12.28 -0.45 -10.21
C LEU A 148 -13.48 -0.26 -11.15
N PRO A 149 -13.26 -0.22 -12.48
CA PRO A 149 -14.35 -0.22 -13.45
C PRO A 149 -15.25 -1.46 -13.31
N ALA A 150 -16.53 -1.33 -13.67
CA ALA A 150 -17.49 -2.44 -13.60
C ALA A 150 -17.07 -3.69 -14.39
N ALA A 151 -16.24 -3.54 -15.43
CA ALA A 151 -15.68 -4.65 -16.20
C ALA A 151 -14.72 -5.54 -15.39
N SER A 152 -14.28 -5.06 -14.23
CA SER A 152 -13.28 -5.69 -13.36
C SER A 152 -13.92 -6.39 -12.17
N GLY A 153 -15.25 -6.49 -12.16
CA GLY A 153 -16.00 -7.04 -11.05
C GLY A 153 -16.08 -6.03 -9.90
N THR A 154 -16.14 -6.56 -8.68
CA THR A 154 -16.54 -5.79 -7.49
C THR A 154 -15.61 -5.97 -6.31
N THR A 155 -14.61 -6.83 -6.45
CA THR A 155 -13.55 -7.07 -5.48
C THR A 155 -12.26 -6.48 -6.02
N ASN A 156 -11.48 -5.84 -5.17
CA ASN A 156 -10.14 -5.38 -5.48
C ASN A 156 -9.16 -5.87 -4.40
N TYR A 157 -8.10 -6.56 -4.83
CA TYR A 157 -7.01 -7.01 -3.97
C TYR A 157 -5.74 -6.17 -4.15
N SER A 158 -5.84 -5.03 -4.82
CA SER A 158 -4.73 -4.11 -5.02
C SER A 158 -4.29 -3.51 -3.70
N GLU A 159 -3.01 -3.18 -3.67
CA GLU A 159 -2.46 -2.34 -2.63
C GLU A 159 -3.02 -0.90 -2.71
N GLU A 160 -2.91 -0.12 -1.65
CA GLU A 160 -3.40 1.26 -1.60
C GLU A 160 -2.39 2.16 -0.89
N ARG A 161 -2.01 1.77 0.34
CA ARG A 161 -1.14 2.56 1.20
C ARG A 161 -0.18 1.66 1.95
N CYS A 162 1.11 2.00 1.91
CA CYS A 162 2.13 1.40 2.76
C CYS A 162 2.71 2.37 3.78
N VAL A 163 3.23 1.87 4.89
CA VAL A 163 3.96 2.67 5.89
C VAL A 163 5.07 1.83 6.52
N ALA A 164 6.30 2.37 6.50
CA ALA A 164 7.42 1.76 7.19
C ALA A 164 7.29 1.92 8.71
N ASP A 165 7.78 0.94 9.46
CA ASP A 165 7.92 1.00 10.92
C ASP A 165 8.76 2.20 11.37
N ASN A 166 9.89 2.43 10.70
CA ASN A 166 10.71 3.61 10.86
C ASN A 166 11.22 4.07 9.48
N PRO A 167 10.78 5.23 8.94
CA PRO A 167 11.18 5.67 7.60
C PRO A 167 12.69 5.91 7.45
N ASN A 168 13.42 6.15 8.54
CA ASN A 168 14.87 6.40 8.51
C ASN A 168 15.71 5.13 8.76
N ASN A 169 15.09 4.03 9.17
CA ASN A 169 15.75 2.74 9.37
C ASN A 169 14.71 1.61 9.30
N ALA A 170 14.11 1.45 8.12
CA ALA A 170 12.94 0.60 7.93
C ALA A 170 13.33 -0.87 8.00
N THR A 171 12.58 -1.63 8.81
CA THR A 171 12.72 -3.09 8.92
C THR A 171 11.44 -3.81 8.51
N MET A 172 10.30 -3.18 8.76
CA MET A 172 8.98 -3.69 8.41
C MET A 172 8.18 -2.67 7.62
N LEU A 173 7.32 -3.17 6.74
CA LEU A 173 6.42 -2.38 5.94
C LEU A 173 4.99 -2.90 6.13
N ALA A 174 4.10 -2.06 6.64
CA ALA A 174 2.68 -2.38 6.73
C ALA A 174 1.95 -1.76 5.53
N CYS A 175 1.22 -2.57 4.77
CA CYS A 175 0.52 -2.16 3.57
C CYS A 175 -0.94 -2.58 3.61
N SER A 176 -1.82 -1.64 3.28
CA SER A 176 -3.25 -1.85 3.12
C SER A 176 -3.53 -2.31 1.69
N PHE A 177 -4.10 -3.50 1.55
CA PHE A 177 -4.44 -4.13 0.26
C PHE A 177 -5.94 -4.31 0.13
N GLN A 178 -6.73 -3.23 0.07
CA GLN A 178 -8.19 -3.25 -0.08
C GLN A 178 -8.89 -4.49 0.55
N ASN A 179 -9.45 -5.41 -0.25
CA ASN A 179 -10.15 -6.61 0.22
C ASN A 179 -9.20 -7.78 0.61
N ALA A 180 -7.91 -7.65 0.33
CA ALA A 180 -6.83 -8.51 0.83
C ALA A 180 -6.36 -8.08 2.23
N GLY A 181 -6.88 -6.96 2.76
CA GLY A 181 -6.67 -6.52 4.14
C GLY A 181 -5.30 -5.91 4.39
N LEU A 182 -4.88 -5.88 5.64
CA LEU A 182 -3.58 -5.35 6.03
C LEU A 182 -2.52 -6.44 5.91
N ARG A 183 -1.38 -6.13 5.30
CA ARG A 183 -0.24 -7.02 5.09
C ARG A 183 1.00 -6.40 5.73
N VAL A 184 1.86 -7.22 6.31
CA VAL A 184 3.14 -6.76 6.85
C VAL A 184 4.26 -7.55 6.22
N PHE A 185 5.27 -6.83 5.71
CA PHE A 185 6.44 -7.39 5.08
C PHE A 185 7.70 -7.12 5.91
N ASP A 186 8.59 -8.10 6.00
CA ASP A 186 9.98 -7.91 6.42
C ASP A 186 10.77 -7.43 5.19
N ILE A 187 11.36 -6.23 5.29
CA ILE A 187 12.06 -5.54 4.20
C ILE A 187 13.55 -5.31 4.50
N ARG A 188 14.10 -5.96 5.54
CA ARG A 188 15.51 -5.79 5.93
C ARG A 188 16.49 -6.25 4.85
N ASP A 189 16.08 -7.22 4.04
CA ASP A 189 16.70 -7.51 2.75
C ASP A 189 15.76 -7.04 1.64
N PRO A 190 16.00 -5.86 1.05
CA PRO A 190 15.08 -5.29 0.08
C PRO A 190 15.03 -6.07 -1.24
N TYR A 191 15.97 -6.97 -1.50
CA TYR A 191 15.94 -7.86 -2.67
C TYR A 191 15.12 -9.14 -2.42
N HIS A 192 14.87 -9.48 -1.17
CA HIS A 192 14.18 -10.72 -0.75
C HIS A 192 13.15 -10.44 0.36
N ALA A 193 12.39 -9.36 0.19
CA ALA A 193 11.32 -9.02 1.12
C ALA A 193 10.24 -10.13 1.14
N LYS A 194 9.63 -10.33 2.31
CA LYS A 194 8.65 -11.41 2.53
C LYS A 194 7.48 -10.95 3.38
N GLU A 195 6.28 -11.43 3.06
CA GLU A 195 5.13 -11.26 3.97
C GLU A 195 5.36 -12.07 5.25
N ILE A 196 5.10 -11.45 6.41
CA ILE A 196 5.31 -12.03 7.73
C ILE A 196 4.05 -12.04 8.60
N ALA A 197 3.05 -11.23 8.27
CA ALA A 197 1.77 -11.20 8.94
C ALA A 197 0.69 -10.57 8.05
N TYR A 198 -0.57 -10.87 8.35
CA TYR A 198 -1.71 -10.20 7.76
C TYR A 198 -2.88 -10.10 8.73
N TRP A 199 -3.79 -9.18 8.44
CA TRP A 199 -5.08 -9.05 9.11
C TRP A 199 -6.18 -8.77 8.09
N LYS A 200 -7.22 -9.61 8.10
CA LYS A 200 -8.44 -9.40 7.32
C LYS A 200 -9.61 -9.24 8.31
N PRO A 201 -10.18 -8.03 8.44
CA PRO A 201 -11.32 -7.83 9.31
C PRO A 201 -12.55 -8.63 8.82
N PRO A 202 -13.46 -9.00 9.73
CA PRO A 202 -14.66 -9.75 9.36
C PRO A 202 -15.58 -8.91 8.50
N ALA A 203 -16.27 -9.54 7.56
CA ALA A 203 -17.25 -8.85 6.74
C ALA A 203 -18.47 -8.40 7.58
N VAL A 204 -18.96 -7.18 7.35
CA VAL A 204 -20.13 -6.64 8.08
C VAL A 204 -21.47 -7.22 7.61
N ARG A 205 -21.46 -8.04 6.56
CA ARG A 205 -22.66 -8.66 5.96
C ARG A 205 -23.72 -7.60 5.69
N THR A 206 -24.95 -7.82 6.15
CA THR A 206 -26.09 -6.92 5.95
C THR A 206 -26.20 -5.81 7.01
N GLU A 207 -25.20 -5.66 7.89
CA GLU A 207 -25.23 -4.63 8.92
C GLU A 207 -25.07 -3.24 8.31
N LEU A 208 -25.99 -2.33 8.67
CA LEU A 208 -25.92 -0.94 8.25
C LEU A 208 -24.92 -0.18 9.13
N ARG A 209 -23.87 0.35 8.53
CA ARG A 209 -22.82 1.13 9.20
C ARG A 209 -22.82 2.58 8.69
N PRO A 210 -23.60 3.50 9.30
CA PRO A 210 -23.54 4.91 8.95
C PRO A 210 -22.10 5.44 9.08
N SER A 211 -21.67 6.29 8.14
CA SER A 211 -20.31 6.85 8.07
C SER A 211 -19.18 5.86 7.71
N SER A 212 -19.52 4.75 7.05
CA SER A 212 -18.56 3.85 6.40
C SER A 212 -18.81 3.78 4.90
N GLY A 213 -17.91 3.14 4.12
CA GLY A 213 -18.21 2.65 2.77
C GLY A 213 -19.37 1.62 2.73
N SER A 214 -19.81 1.15 3.90
CA SER A 214 -20.85 0.15 4.10
C SER A 214 -22.23 0.71 4.49
N TRP A 215 -22.65 1.78 3.83
CA TRP A 215 -23.86 2.54 4.19
C TRP A 215 -25.13 2.21 3.38
N ALA A 216 -25.03 1.41 2.32
CA ALA A 216 -26.20 1.00 1.52
C ALA A 216 -27.04 -0.07 2.26
N PRO A 217 -28.35 0.16 2.52
CA PRO A 217 -29.23 -0.80 3.19
C PRO A 217 -29.49 -2.06 2.35
N GLY A 218 -29.61 -3.22 3.01
CA GLY A 218 -30.00 -4.49 2.37
C GLY A 218 -28.91 -5.14 1.51
N VAL A 219 -27.70 -4.57 1.48
CA VAL A 219 -26.55 -5.10 0.75
C VAL A 219 -25.74 -6.02 1.67
N ASP A 220 -25.46 -7.23 1.22
CA ASP A 220 -24.65 -8.22 1.92
C ASP A 220 -23.17 -8.07 1.55
N ARG A 221 -22.38 -7.48 2.45
CA ARG A 221 -20.94 -7.30 2.25
C ARG A 221 -20.22 -8.55 2.70
N THR A 222 -19.65 -9.28 1.75
CA THR A 222 -19.01 -10.58 1.98
C THR A 222 -17.53 -10.47 2.34
N VAL A 223 -16.95 -9.30 2.18
CA VAL A 223 -15.60 -8.92 2.59
C VAL A 223 -15.63 -7.54 3.23
N ASP A 224 -14.56 -7.20 3.94
CA ASP A 224 -14.28 -5.82 4.38
C ASP A 224 -13.05 -5.29 3.64
N LYS A 225 -12.83 -3.98 3.68
CA LYS A 225 -11.78 -3.28 2.94
C LYS A 225 -10.91 -2.47 3.89
N ILE A 226 -9.58 -2.55 3.72
CA ILE A 226 -8.61 -1.65 4.34
C ILE A 226 -7.86 -0.95 3.21
N ALA A 227 -8.10 0.35 3.04
CA ALA A 227 -7.41 1.19 2.04
C ALA A 227 -6.67 2.39 2.66
N GLY A 228 -6.87 2.66 3.96
CA GLY A 228 -6.23 3.77 4.65
C GLY A 228 -4.78 3.49 5.06
N TRP A 229 -4.07 4.53 5.47
CA TRP A 229 -2.75 4.40 6.09
C TRP A 229 -2.87 3.68 7.43
N ALA A 230 -2.06 2.63 7.63
CA ALA A 230 -1.83 2.10 8.96
C ALA A 230 -0.92 3.05 9.76
N ARG A 231 -0.78 2.82 11.07
CA ARG A 231 0.14 3.56 11.92
C ARG A 231 0.81 2.62 12.91
N TRP A 232 2.14 2.60 12.88
CA TRP A 232 2.96 1.96 13.90
C TRP A 232 2.93 2.79 15.19
N VAL A 233 2.64 2.16 16.32
CA VAL A 233 2.55 2.82 17.64
C VAL A 233 3.27 1.97 18.67
N VAL A 234 4.10 2.59 19.52
CA VAL A 234 4.67 1.92 20.69
C VAL A 234 3.81 2.25 21.90
N ALA A 235 2.90 1.34 22.25
CA ALA A 235 2.02 1.48 23.40
C ALA A 235 2.75 1.24 24.73
N GLY A 236 2.23 1.89 25.78
CA GLY A 236 2.87 1.99 27.09
C GLY A 236 3.80 3.21 27.25
N ASN A 237 3.99 4.00 26.20
CA ASN A 237 4.64 5.31 26.26
C ASN A 237 3.58 6.40 26.56
N SER A 238 2.87 6.25 27.67
CA SER A 238 1.96 7.28 28.17
C SER A 238 2.83 8.43 28.72
N GLN A 239 3.01 9.48 27.93
CA GLN A 239 3.22 10.84 28.45
C GLN A 239 1.88 11.40 28.98
N ASP A 240 1.08 10.60 29.70
CA ASP A 240 0.06 11.20 30.53
C ASP A 240 0.81 11.86 31.69
N ASN A 241 0.65 13.17 31.86
CA ASN A 241 1.29 13.99 32.90
C ASN A 241 0.92 13.55 34.35
N ASN A 242 0.40 12.34 34.55
CA ASN A 242 -0.03 11.78 35.82
C ASN A 242 0.25 10.27 35.97
N SER A 243 1.12 9.67 35.15
CA SER A 243 1.54 8.29 35.34
C SER A 243 3.02 8.22 35.77
N ASN A 244 3.27 7.69 36.98
CA ASN A 244 4.60 7.27 37.45
C ASN A 244 5.08 6.01 36.69
N GLY A 245 4.96 6.00 35.37
CA GLY A 245 5.47 4.95 34.50
C GLY A 245 6.91 5.26 34.11
N ASN A 246 7.85 4.37 34.42
CA ASN A 246 9.15 4.39 33.75
C ASN A 246 8.87 4.27 32.24
N GLY A 247 9.14 5.34 31.48
CA GLY A 247 8.77 5.56 30.08
C GLY A 247 9.35 4.60 29.05
N ASN A 248 9.18 3.29 29.27
CA ASN A 248 9.49 2.23 28.34
C ASN A 248 8.16 1.65 27.86
N GLY A 249 7.55 2.26 26.84
CA GLY A 249 6.52 1.55 26.08
C GLY A 249 7.15 0.30 25.47
N THR A 250 6.54 -0.88 25.69
CA THR A 250 7.13 -2.16 25.29
C THR A 250 6.37 -2.87 24.18
N GLU A 251 5.20 -2.38 23.79
CA GLU A 251 4.34 -3.08 22.85
C GLU A 251 4.21 -2.32 21.53
N LEU A 252 4.75 -2.90 20.45
CA LEU A 252 4.55 -2.42 19.10
C LEU A 252 3.15 -2.83 18.63
N GLU A 253 2.30 -1.84 18.43
CA GLU A 253 0.95 -1.93 17.88
C GLU A 253 0.92 -1.42 16.44
N LEU A 254 -0.07 -1.89 15.69
CA LEU A 254 -0.40 -1.43 14.36
C LEU A 254 -1.86 -0.99 14.34
N TRP A 255 -2.07 0.31 14.22
CA TRP A 255 -3.38 0.93 14.20
C TRP A 255 -3.86 1.05 12.76
N THR A 256 -5.10 0.66 12.49
CA THR A 256 -5.69 0.71 11.14
C THR A 256 -7.18 1.02 11.19
N VAL A 257 -7.74 1.42 10.05
CA VAL A 257 -9.17 1.63 9.87
C VAL A 257 -9.62 0.82 8.66
N SER A 258 -10.67 0.02 8.84
CA SER A 258 -11.37 -0.64 7.75
C SER A 258 -12.72 0.01 7.52
N ASP A 259 -13.28 -0.12 6.31
CA ASP A 259 -14.59 0.41 5.97
C ASP A 259 -15.66 -0.10 6.95
N GLY A 260 -15.79 -1.41 7.13
CA GLY A 260 -16.88 -2.01 7.90
C GLY A 260 -16.69 -1.99 9.42
N ASN A 261 -15.48 -2.25 9.89
CA ASN A 261 -15.19 -2.41 11.33
C ASN A 261 -14.60 -1.15 12.00
N GLY A 262 -14.34 -0.07 11.24
CA GLY A 262 -13.77 1.15 11.79
C GLY A 262 -12.34 0.95 12.32
N PHE A 263 -12.01 1.71 13.38
CA PHE A 263 -10.67 1.74 13.98
C PHE A 263 -10.35 0.46 14.75
N GLN A 264 -9.15 -0.08 14.52
CA GLN A 264 -8.65 -1.33 15.07
C GLN A 264 -7.21 -1.16 15.53
N ILE A 265 -6.89 -1.74 16.70
CA ILE A 265 -5.54 -1.85 17.22
C ILE A 265 -5.11 -3.31 17.12
N LEU A 266 -4.04 -3.56 16.38
CA LEU A 266 -3.48 -4.88 16.15
C LEU A 266 -2.12 -4.98 16.83
N ARG A 267 -1.73 -6.21 17.19
CA ARG A 267 -0.39 -6.51 17.69
C ARG A 267 0.07 -7.87 17.21
N PHE A 268 1.38 -8.06 17.11
CA PHE A 268 1.94 -9.38 16.87
C PHE A 268 1.73 -10.29 18.07
N THR A 269 1.51 -11.59 17.81
CA THR A 269 1.39 -12.58 18.88
C THR A 269 2.69 -12.69 19.67
N ASP A 270 2.61 -13.02 20.96
CA ASP A 270 3.80 -13.16 21.81
C ASP A 270 4.74 -14.26 21.30
N ASN A 271 4.19 -15.34 20.72
CA ASN A 271 4.97 -16.39 20.08
C ASN A 271 5.74 -15.87 18.86
N PHE A 272 5.10 -15.08 17.99
CA PHE A 272 5.78 -14.49 16.84
C PHE A 272 6.92 -13.57 17.29
N LYS A 273 6.66 -12.67 18.24
CA LYS A 273 7.69 -11.78 18.81
C LYS A 273 8.85 -12.55 19.41
N ALA A 274 8.60 -13.66 20.10
CA ALA A 274 9.64 -14.49 20.70
C ALA A 274 10.55 -15.19 19.66
N GLN A 275 10.01 -15.53 18.49
CA GLN A 275 10.74 -16.18 17.39
C GLN A 275 11.47 -15.18 16.48
N HIS A 276 11.04 -13.92 16.48
CA HIS A 276 11.55 -12.86 15.59
C HIS A 276 12.02 -11.63 16.37
N LYS A 277 12.78 -11.82 17.45
CA LYS A 277 13.22 -10.73 18.34
C LYS A 277 13.96 -9.63 17.60
N ASP A 278 14.72 -10.00 16.58
CA ASP A 278 15.47 -9.13 15.67
C ASP A 278 14.60 -8.11 14.91
N LEU A 279 13.30 -8.39 14.72
CA LEU A 279 12.35 -7.41 14.18
C LEU A 279 11.86 -6.41 15.23
N PHE A 280 11.92 -6.77 16.51
CA PHE A 280 11.30 -5.99 17.59
C PHE A 280 12.30 -5.23 18.47
N GLU A 281 13.57 -5.64 18.48
CA GLU A 281 14.64 -5.10 19.34
C GLU A 281 14.96 -3.60 19.11
N ASN A 282 14.60 -3.05 17.93
CA ASN A 282 14.89 -1.65 17.57
C ASN A 282 13.63 -0.77 17.37
N SER A 283 12.43 -1.29 17.63
CA SER A 283 11.15 -0.65 17.26
C SER A 283 10.74 0.55 18.13
N GLY A 284 11.64 1.10 18.96
CA GLY A 284 11.30 2.07 20.02
C GLY A 284 12.34 3.16 20.29
N ASN A 285 13.30 3.37 19.39
CA ASN A 285 14.27 4.48 19.47
C ASN A 285 14.06 5.49 18.34
#